data_AF-A0A7C7HLH0-F1
#
_entry.id   AF-A0A7C7HLH0-F1
#
_cell.length_a   1.000
_cell.length_b   1.000
_cell.length_c   1.000
_cell.angle_alpha   90.00
_cell.angle_beta   90.00
_cell.angle_gamma   90.00
#
_symmetry.space_group_name_H-M   'P 1'
#
loop_
_entity.id
_entity.type
_entity.pdbx_description
1 polymer ?
#
loop_
_entity_poly.entity_id
_entity_poly.type
_entity_poly.pdbx_seq_one_letter_code
_entity_poly.pdbx_strand_id
1 'polypeptide(L)'
;MRSDTTAVPIYINGNLIGHTPIYKPIPVLEGIHHISSHPPSIRDPFLQYANTEEMKQVFVMSGDTVEVLLDTYLLTHRLNQIKKDYYFTNYVGIGISLLVVWQLWILASN
;
A
#
# COMPACT_ATOMS: atom_id res chain seq x y z
N MET A 1 -20.99 -10.03 3.35
CA MET A 1 -20.43 -8.93 2.53
C MET A 1 -19.36 -9.55 1.66
N ARG A 2 -19.55 -9.61 0.33
CA ARG A 2 -18.66 -10.29 -0.61
C ARG A 2 -17.87 -9.19 -1.34
N SER A 3 -16.60 -9.04 -1.02
CA SER A 3 -15.71 -8.15 -1.77
C SER A 3 -15.29 -8.93 -3.02
N ASP A 4 -16.06 -8.80 -4.10
CA ASP A 4 -15.67 -9.32 -5.40
C ASP A 4 -14.62 -8.35 -5.96
N THR A 5 -13.36 -8.56 -5.56
CA THR A 5 -12.16 -7.88 -6.08
C THR A 5 -11.96 -8.25 -7.55
N THR A 6 -12.83 -7.72 -8.39
CA THR A 6 -12.75 -7.76 -9.83
C THR A 6 -11.92 -6.55 -10.29
N ALA A 7 -11.05 -6.76 -11.26
CA ALA A 7 -10.19 -5.75 -11.84
C ALA A 7 -9.09 -5.16 -10.92
N VAL A 8 -8.58 -5.90 -9.91
CA VAL A 8 -7.42 -5.44 -9.13
C VAL A 8 -6.12 -5.76 -9.89
N PRO A 9 -5.25 -4.79 -10.18
CA PRO A 9 -4.01 -5.07 -10.91
C PRO A 9 -3.06 -5.96 -10.10
N ILE A 10 -2.41 -6.91 -10.77
CA ILE A 10 -1.44 -7.82 -10.17
C ILE A 10 -0.08 -7.58 -10.80
N TYR A 11 0.91 -7.39 -9.96
CA TYR A 11 2.31 -7.20 -10.33
C TYR A 11 3.15 -8.36 -9.83
N ILE A 12 4.02 -8.88 -10.70
CA ILE A 12 5.06 -9.86 -10.33
C ILE A 12 6.41 -9.21 -10.58
N ASN A 13 7.25 -9.15 -9.55
CA ASN A 13 8.56 -8.49 -9.56
C ASN A 13 8.46 -7.05 -10.10
N GLY A 14 7.37 -6.34 -9.78
CA GLY A 14 7.10 -4.97 -10.22
C GLY A 14 6.53 -4.84 -11.64
N ASN A 15 6.42 -5.91 -12.42
CA ASN A 15 5.82 -5.88 -13.76
C ASN A 15 4.31 -6.18 -13.67
N LEU A 16 3.49 -5.36 -14.33
CA LEU A 16 2.04 -5.60 -14.43
C LEU A 16 1.78 -6.86 -15.26
N ILE A 17 1.09 -7.84 -14.67
CA ILE A 17 0.76 -9.11 -15.31
C ILE A 17 -0.70 -9.15 -15.78
N GLY A 18 -1.60 -8.48 -15.07
CA GLY A 18 -3.01 -8.47 -15.41
C GLY A 18 -3.88 -7.95 -14.28
N HIS A 19 -5.16 -8.30 -14.31
CA HIS A 19 -6.12 -7.92 -13.27
C HIS A 19 -6.90 -9.14 -12.77
N THR A 20 -7.27 -9.13 -11.49
CA THR A 20 -8.03 -10.21 -10.87
C THR A 20 -9.46 -10.31 -11.41
N PRO A 21 -10.07 -11.50 -11.33
CA PRO A 21 -9.46 -12.79 -11.00
C PRO A 21 -8.60 -13.36 -12.14
N ILE A 22 -7.47 -13.99 -11.78
CA ILE A 22 -6.59 -14.66 -12.74
C ILE A 22 -6.91 -16.15 -12.73
N TYR A 23 -7.52 -16.64 -13.81
CA TYR A 23 -8.04 -18.01 -13.89
C TYR A 23 -7.04 -19.04 -14.42
N LYS A 24 -5.90 -18.60 -14.96
CA LYS A 24 -4.84 -19.47 -15.48
C LYS A 24 -3.54 -19.21 -14.73
N PRO A 25 -2.75 -20.26 -14.41
CA PRO A 25 -1.43 -20.07 -13.83
C PRO A 25 -0.58 -19.14 -14.69
N ILE A 26 0.17 -18.25 -14.05
CA ILE A 26 1.11 -17.35 -14.73
C ILE A 26 2.47 -18.07 -14.78
N PRO A 27 3.04 -18.33 -15.97
CA PRO A 27 4.36 -18.94 -16.06
C PRO A 27 5.42 -17.98 -15.52
N VAL A 28 6.26 -18.46 -14.61
CA VAL A 28 7.40 -17.74 -14.05
C VAL A 28 8.64 -18.64 -14.09
N LEU A 29 9.82 -18.03 -13.99
CA LEU A 29 11.07 -18.78 -13.84
C LEU A 29 11.13 -19.43 -12.46
N GLU A 30 11.99 -20.41 -12.29
CA GLU A 30 12.25 -20.95 -10.94
C GLU A 30 12.90 -19.89 -10.05
N GLY A 31 12.51 -19.86 -8.78
CA GLY A 31 13.08 -18.97 -7.78
C GLY A 31 12.07 -18.12 -7.02
N ILE A 32 12.57 -17.02 -6.46
CA ILE A 32 11.80 -16.12 -5.60
C ILE A 32 11.10 -15.06 -6.45
N HIS A 33 9.79 -14.95 -6.25
CA HIS A 33 8.95 -13.95 -6.90
C HIS A 33 8.22 -13.10 -5.86
N HIS A 34 8.16 -11.81 -6.15
CA HIS A 34 7.43 -10.84 -5.36
C HIS A 34 6.11 -10.51 -6.03
N ILE A 35 5.01 -10.68 -5.32
CA ILE A 35 3.67 -10.45 -5.84
C ILE A 35 3.03 -9.30 -5.07
N SER A 36 2.45 -8.35 -5.79
CA SER A 36 1.74 -7.22 -5.20
C SER A 36 0.53 -6.83 -6.01
N SER A 37 -0.41 -6.13 -5.37
CA SER A 37 -1.61 -5.57 -6.00
C SER A 37 -1.47 -4.09 -6.38
N HIS A 38 -0.28 -3.52 -6.18
CA HIS A 38 -0.02 -2.09 -6.30
C HIS A 38 1.16 -1.83 -7.23
N PRO A 39 1.13 -0.74 -8.00
CA PRO A 39 2.26 -0.39 -8.84
C PRO A 39 3.51 -0.15 -7.98
N PRO A 40 4.71 -0.52 -8.47
CA PRO A 40 5.95 -0.11 -7.84
C PRO A 40 6.05 1.43 -7.93
N SER A 41 5.60 2.11 -6.88
CA SER A 41 5.63 3.56 -6.80
C SER A 41 6.63 4.00 -5.75
N ILE A 42 7.65 4.73 -6.21
CA ILE A 42 8.58 5.46 -5.34
C ILE A 42 7.95 6.81 -4.91
N ARG A 43 6.89 7.26 -5.59
CA ARG A 43 6.36 8.63 -5.49
C ARG A 43 5.21 8.80 -4.50
N ASP A 44 4.41 7.76 -4.23
CA ASP A 44 3.38 7.83 -3.19
C ASP A 44 4.00 7.35 -1.86
N PRO A 45 4.20 8.24 -0.87
CA PRO A 45 4.80 7.87 0.40
C PRO A 45 3.94 6.85 1.17
N PHE A 46 2.62 6.80 0.95
CA PHE A 46 1.73 5.85 1.61
C PHE A 46 1.80 4.46 0.98
N LEU A 47 2.15 4.35 -0.31
CA LEU A 47 2.40 3.06 -0.94
C LEU A 47 3.71 2.43 -0.46
N GLN A 48 4.68 3.22 0.01
CA GLN A 48 5.90 2.68 0.64
C GLN A 48 5.60 1.94 1.93
N TYR A 49 4.71 2.48 2.79
CA TYR A 49 4.28 1.82 4.02
C TYR A 49 3.49 0.52 3.77
N ALA A 50 2.71 0.45 2.68
CA ALA A 50 2.02 -0.78 2.28
C ALA A 50 2.96 -1.82 1.66
N ASN A 51 3.93 -1.38 0.83
CA ASN A 51 4.84 -2.27 0.13
C ASN A 51 5.69 -3.15 1.06
N THR A 52 5.97 -2.69 2.29
CA THR A 52 6.77 -3.47 3.25
C THR A 52 6.01 -4.59 3.94
N GLU A 53 4.68 -4.50 4.08
CA GLU A 53 3.88 -5.51 4.80
C GLU A 53 3.09 -6.44 3.88
N GLU A 54 2.80 -6.02 2.65
CA GLU A 54 1.87 -6.74 1.77
C GLU A 54 2.46 -7.28 0.46
N MET A 55 3.76 -7.04 0.20
CA MET A 55 4.45 -7.74 -0.87
C MET A 55 4.64 -9.20 -0.47
N LYS A 56 3.88 -10.10 -1.11
CA LYS A 56 3.98 -11.52 -0.82
C LYS A 56 5.14 -12.11 -1.60
N GLN A 57 6.12 -12.63 -0.87
CA GLN A 57 7.22 -13.39 -1.45
C GLN A 57 6.81 -14.85 -1.57
N VAL A 58 6.96 -15.41 -2.76
CA VAL A 58 6.72 -16.83 -3.02
C VAL A 58 7.93 -17.46 -3.68
N PHE A 59 8.16 -18.73 -3.40
CA PHE A 59 9.20 -19.52 -4.04
C PHE A 59 8.55 -20.56 -4.95
N VAL A 60 8.91 -20.55 -6.23
CA VAL A 60 8.38 -21.46 -7.25
C VAL A 60 9.49 -22.42 -7.69
N MET A 61 9.26 -23.72 -7.55
CA MET A 61 10.15 -24.77 -8.06
C MET A 61 9.86 -25.08 -9.53
N SER A 62 10.85 -25.61 -10.24
CA SER A 62 10.69 -26.09 -11.62
C SER A 62 9.57 -27.12 -11.74
N GLY A 63 8.58 -26.83 -12.59
CA GLY A 63 7.43 -27.71 -12.85
C GLY A 63 6.30 -27.62 -11.83
N ASP A 64 6.41 -26.76 -10.82
CA ASP A 64 5.40 -26.57 -9.78
C ASP A 64 4.53 -25.32 -10.01
N THR A 65 3.39 -25.23 -9.33
CA THR A 65 2.51 -24.04 -9.33
C THR A 65 2.14 -23.66 -7.90
N VAL A 66 2.33 -22.39 -7.57
CA VAL A 66 2.00 -21.85 -6.23
C VAL A 66 0.74 -21.00 -6.30
N GLU A 67 -0.24 -21.33 -5.47
CA GLU A 67 -1.45 -20.51 -5.32
C GLU A 67 -1.22 -19.37 -4.33
N VAL A 68 -1.67 -18.17 -4.71
CA VAL A 68 -1.43 -16.95 -3.95
C VAL A 68 -2.73 -16.21 -3.71
N LEU A 69 -3.21 -16.26 -2.47
CA LEU A 69 -4.26 -15.38 -1.99
C LEU A 69 -3.67 -14.01 -1.62
N LEU A 70 -4.28 -12.94 -2.15
CA LEU A 70 -4.00 -11.54 -1.84
C LEU A 70 -5.29 -10.90 -1.31
N ASP A 71 -5.27 -10.44 -0.05
CA ASP A 71 -6.40 -9.71 0.53
C ASP A 71 -6.27 -8.22 0.25
N THR A 72 -6.82 -7.79 -0.88
CA THR A 72 -6.71 -6.41 -1.33
C THR A 72 -7.72 -5.47 -0.65
N TYR A 73 -8.76 -6.04 -0.01
CA TYR A 73 -9.78 -5.27 0.70
C TYR A 73 -9.24 -4.73 2.02
N LEU A 74 -8.64 -5.61 2.84
CA LEU A 74 -8.02 -5.20 4.11
C LEU A 74 -6.92 -4.16 3.87
N LEU A 75 -6.12 -4.35 2.81
CA LEU A 75 -5.10 -3.39 2.40
C LEU A 75 -5.65 -2.01 2.12
N THR A 76 -6.64 -1.94 1.21
CA THR A 76 -7.22 -0.67 0.78
C THR A 76 -7.82 0.06 1.96
N HIS A 77 -8.45 -0.67 2.88
CA HIS A 77 -9.00 -0.12 4.09
C HIS A 77 -7.91 0.43 5.03
N ARG A 78 -6.83 -0.33 5.26
CA ARG A 78 -5.68 0.10 6.08
C ARG A 78 -5.00 1.33 5.47
N LEU A 79 -4.76 1.34 4.16
CA LEU A 79 -4.18 2.49 3.46
C LEU A 79 -5.04 3.74 3.59
N ASN A 80 -6.36 3.60 3.47
CA ASN A 80 -7.28 4.71 3.66
C ASN A 80 -7.27 5.23 5.10
N GLN A 81 -7.16 4.35 6.10
CA GLN A 81 -6.99 4.74 7.49
C GLN A 81 -5.69 5.51 7.71
N ILE A 82 -4.55 4.98 7.26
CA ILE A 82 -3.25 5.64 7.39
C ILE A 82 -3.26 7.02 6.72
N LYS A 83 -3.82 7.12 5.51
CA LYS A 83 -3.96 8.41 4.81
C LYS A 83 -4.80 9.39 5.62
N LYS A 84 -5.96 8.95 6.12
CA LYS A 84 -6.86 9.78 6.93
C LYS A 84 -6.18 10.27 8.20
N ASP A 85 -5.51 9.37 8.92
CA ASP A 85 -4.80 9.68 10.16
C ASP A 85 -3.65 10.65 9.90
N TYR A 86 -2.88 10.46 8.83
CA TYR A 86 -1.83 11.39 8.42
C TYR A 86 -2.37 12.80 8.18
N TYR A 87 -3.43 12.94 7.37
CA TYR A 87 -4.01 14.26 7.11
C TYR A 87 -4.55 14.89 8.39
N PHE A 88 -5.23 14.11 9.23
CA PHE A 88 -5.75 14.57 10.51
C PHE A 88 -4.61 15.08 11.43
N THR A 89 -3.58 14.27 11.65
CA THR A 89 -2.41 14.64 12.45
C THR A 89 -1.72 15.89 11.91
N ASN A 90 -1.60 16.03 10.58
CA ASN A 90 -0.97 17.20 9.98
C ASN A 90 -1.79 18.48 10.24
N TYR A 91 -3.13 18.42 10.10
CA TYR A 91 -4.00 19.56 10.44
C TYR A 91 -3.91 19.94 11.93
N VAL A 92 -3.90 18.95 12.82
CA VAL A 92 -3.74 19.18 14.26
C VAL A 92 -2.38 19.82 14.56
N GLY A 93 -1.30 19.34 13.93
CA GLY A 93 0.05 19.89 14.09
C GLY A 93 0.16 21.34 13.62
N ILE A 94 -0.44 21.69 12.48
CA ILE A 94 -0.50 23.08 11.99
C ILE A 94 -1.27 23.96 12.96
N GLY A 95 -2.42 23.49 13.48
CA GLY A 95 -3.22 24.22 14.45
C GLY A 95 -2.45 24.53 15.74
N ILE A 96 -1.78 23.53 16.31
CA ILE A 96 -0.93 23.69 17.50
C ILE A 96 0.22 24.67 17.21
N SER A 97 0.87 24.54 16.04
CA SER A 97 1.97 25.43 15.66
C SER A 97 1.54 26.89 15.57
N LEU A 98 0.37 27.17 14.99
CA LEU A 98 -0.19 28.51 14.93
C LEU A 98 -0.52 29.08 16.32
N LEU A 99 -1.07 28.25 17.21
CA LEU A 99 -1.34 28.67 18.60
C LEU A 99 -0.05 29.02 19.35
N VAL A 100 1.02 28.24 19.17
CA VAL A 100 2.33 28.53 19.78
C VAL A 100 2.90 29.83 19.24
N VAL A 101 2.89 30.05 17.92
CA VAL A 101 3.35 31.30 17.31
C VAL A 101 2.54 32.50 17.83
N TRP A 102 1.23 32.35 17.97
CA TRP A 102 0.36 33.39 18.51
C TRP A 102 0.67 33.71 19.99
N GLN A 103 0.91 32.70 20.82
CA GLN A 103 1.31 32.90 22.21
C GLN A 103 2.66 33.59 22.33
N LEU A 104 3.64 33.21 21.51
CA LEU A 104 4.95 33.87 21.46
C LEU A 104 4.83 35.34 21.03
N TRP A 105 3.95 35.64 20.07
CA TRP A 105 3.66 37.02 19.67
C TRP A 105 3.16 37.86 20.85
N ILE A 106 2.18 37.35 21.60
CA ILE A 106 1.60 38.06 22.76
C ILE A 106 2.69 38.36 23.79
N LEU A 107 3.53 37.37 24.11
CA LEU A 107 4.63 37.53 25.07
C LEU A 107 5.69 38.53 24.60
N ALA A 108 5.95 38.62 23.30
CA ALA A 108 6.91 39.59 22.74
C ALA A 108 6.35 41.01 22.66
N SER A 109 5.02 41.17 22.64
CA SER A 109 4.32 42.46 22.58
C SER A 109 3.98 43.07 23.95
N ASN A 110 4.19 42.31 25.03
CA ASN A 110 4.11 42.75 26.43
C ASN A 110 5.51 43.05 26.96
#